data_AF-A0A372J1G1-F1
#
_entry.id   AF-A0A372J1G1-F1
#
_cell.length_a   1.000
_cell.length_b   1.000
_cell.length_c   1.000
_cell.angle_alpha   90.00
_cell.angle_beta   90.00
_cell.angle_gamma   90.00
#
_symmetry.space_group_name_H-M   'P 1'
#
loop_
_entity.id
_entity.type
_entity.pdbx_description
1 polymer ?
#
loop_
_entity_poly.entity_id
_entity_poly.type
_entity_poly.pdbx_seq_one_letter_code
_entity_poly.pdbx_strand_id
1 'polypeptide(L)'
;MHYRIIPTDPEKYDVEQGRWRVTTSAYLYEFRTPDNAKLWAMHWHPAGKSHATFPHLHLYTVRSEGHFVTPRQTLESAVQWCIEMGAEPQNPQWRTVLAESEGIHQLYRSWSEDPPPLATDR
;
A
#
# COMPACT_ATOMS: atom_id res chain seq x y z
N MET A 1 2.66 6.41 6.77
CA MET A 1 1.91 6.58 5.50
C MET A 1 1.74 8.08 5.24
N HIS A 2 1.93 8.51 4.00
CA HIS A 2 1.84 9.92 3.60
C HIS A 2 0.72 10.10 2.59
N TYR A 3 0.02 11.22 2.70
CA TYR A 3 -1.10 11.59 1.84
C TYR A 3 -0.88 12.98 1.24
N ARG A 4 -1.61 13.26 0.16
CA ARG A 4 -1.70 14.57 -0.45
C ARG A 4 -3.16 14.83 -0.85
N ILE A 5 -3.60 16.06 -0.67
CA ILE A 5 -4.86 16.54 -1.25
C ILE A 5 -4.56 17.03 -2.66
N ILE A 6 -5.28 16.53 -3.65
CA ILE A 6 -5.16 16.89 -5.06
C ILE A 6 -6.52 17.37 -5.60
N PRO A 7 -6.54 18.25 -6.61
CA PRO A 7 -7.77 18.55 -7.32
C PRO A 7 -8.38 17.27 -7.92
N THR A 8 -9.71 17.21 -7.97
CA THR A 8 -10.41 16.16 -8.70
C THR A 8 -10.21 16.34 -10.20
N ASP A 9 -9.85 15.26 -10.89
CA ASP A 9 -9.79 15.23 -12.36
C ASP A 9 -11.22 15.16 -12.93
N PRO A 10 -11.73 16.23 -13.56
CA PRO A 10 -13.10 16.29 -14.05
C PRO A 10 -13.35 15.37 -15.25
N GLU A 11 -12.29 14.88 -15.92
CA GLU A 11 -12.43 13.93 -17.03
C GLU A 11 -12.67 12.50 -16.53
N LYS A 12 -12.30 12.21 -15.27
CA LYS A 12 -12.38 10.86 -14.68
C LYS A 12 -13.43 10.73 -13.60
N TYR A 13 -13.78 11.83 -12.92
CA TYR A 13 -14.62 11.79 -11.73
C TYR A 13 -15.60 12.96 -11.71
N ASP A 14 -16.76 12.73 -11.09
CA ASP A 14 -17.79 13.75 -10.89
C ASP A 14 -17.34 14.79 -9.86
N VAL A 15 -17.17 16.04 -10.30
CA VAL A 15 -16.74 17.16 -9.46
C VAL A 15 -17.79 17.60 -8.44
N GLU A 16 -19.07 17.27 -8.67
CA GLU A 16 -20.16 17.53 -7.72
C GLU A 16 -20.04 16.61 -6.48
N GLN A 17 -19.39 15.44 -6.63
CA GLN A 17 -19.07 14.56 -5.50
C GLN A 17 -17.87 15.07 -4.66
N GLY A 18 -17.14 16.07 -5.17
CA GLY A 18 -16.06 16.72 -4.44
C GLY A 18 -14.98 17.29 -5.36
N ARG A 19 -14.59 18.53 -5.10
CA ARG A 19 -13.53 19.25 -5.86
C ARG A 19 -12.11 18.82 -5.51
N TRP A 20 -11.96 18.12 -4.39
CA TRP A 20 -10.69 17.69 -3.83
C TRP A 20 -10.72 16.21 -3.48
N ARG A 21 -9.59 15.56 -3.66
CA ARG A 21 -9.40 14.14 -3.36
C ARG A 21 -8.11 13.91 -2.60
N VAL A 22 -8.08 12.83 -1.83
CA VAL A 22 -6.87 12.36 -1.16
C VAL A 22 -6.18 11.30 -2.01
N THR A 23 -4.87 11.40 -2.13
CA THR A 23 -4.02 10.37 -2.75
C THR A 23 -2.88 10.01 -1.80
N THR A 24 -2.56 8.73 -1.68
CA THR A 24 -1.36 8.26 -0.99
C THR A 24 -0.13 8.65 -1.80
N SER A 25 0.86 9.23 -1.13
CA SER A 25 2.14 9.66 -1.72
C SER A 25 3.33 8.80 -1.28
N ALA A 26 3.18 8.05 -0.18
CA ALA A 26 4.13 7.04 0.30
C ALA A 26 3.48 6.16 1.38
N TYR A 27 4.01 4.97 1.60
CA TYR A 27 3.67 4.15 2.77
C TYR A 27 4.86 3.30 3.22
N LEU A 28 4.86 2.99 4.52
CA LEU A 28 5.79 2.07 5.16
C LEU A 28 4.98 1.25 6.17
N TYR A 29 4.43 0.12 5.74
CA TYR A 29 3.75 -0.80 6.62
C TYR A 29 4.74 -1.89 7.02
N GLU A 30 4.82 -2.18 8.32
CA GLU A 30 5.72 -3.20 8.85
C GLU A 30 4.94 -4.11 9.80
N PHE A 31 5.14 -5.41 9.68
CA PHE A 31 4.67 -6.39 10.65
C PHE A 31 5.85 -6.98 11.41
N ARG A 32 5.71 -6.98 12.73
CA ARG A 32 6.78 -7.34 13.66
C ARG A 32 6.26 -8.31 14.70
N THR A 33 7.12 -9.22 15.11
CA THR A 33 6.90 -10.10 16.25
C THR A 33 6.92 -9.30 17.57
N PRO A 34 6.44 -9.88 18.69
CA PRO A 34 6.51 -9.23 20.00
C PRO A 34 7.92 -8.83 20.47
N ASP A 35 8.96 -9.53 20.01
CA ASP A 35 10.38 -9.20 20.25
C ASP A 35 10.95 -8.21 19.21
N ASN A 36 10.09 -7.56 18.43
CA ASN A 36 10.39 -6.50 17.47
C ASN A 36 11.14 -6.95 16.19
N ALA A 37 11.30 -8.26 15.96
CA ALA A 37 11.84 -8.78 14.70
C ALA A 37 10.85 -8.52 13.56
N LYS A 38 11.37 -8.05 12.41
CA LYS A 38 10.52 -7.79 11.24
C LYS A 38 10.21 -9.09 10.51
N LEU A 39 8.94 -9.33 10.20
CA LEU A 39 8.50 -10.48 9.40
C LEU A 39 8.36 -10.09 7.93
N TRP A 40 7.61 -9.01 7.68
CA TRP A 40 7.48 -8.41 6.36
C TRP A 40 7.32 -6.89 6.45
N ALA A 41 7.60 -6.21 5.35
CA ALA A 41 7.28 -4.80 5.20
C ALA A 41 6.81 -4.47 3.79
N MET A 42 5.73 -3.70 3.66
CA MET A 42 5.24 -3.17 2.38
C MET A 42 5.63 -1.71 2.30
N HIS A 43 6.45 -1.36 1.32
CA HIS A 43 7.03 -0.03 1.18
C HIS A 43 6.70 0.59 -0.16
N TRP A 44 6.49 1.90 -0.14
CA TRP A 44 6.56 2.75 -1.32
C TRP A 44 6.98 4.14 -0.87
N HIS A 45 8.20 4.54 -1.26
CA HIS A 45 8.80 5.81 -0.86
C HIS A 45 9.50 6.46 -2.07
N PRO A 46 8.71 7.07 -2.99
CA PRO A 46 9.22 7.56 -4.27
C PRO A 46 10.19 8.76 -4.14
N ALA A 47 10.11 9.51 -3.04
CA ALA A 47 11.00 10.64 -2.74
C ALA A 47 12.16 10.26 -1.79
N GLY A 48 12.35 8.97 -1.50
CA GLY A 48 13.41 8.50 -0.60
C GLY A 48 14.79 8.44 -1.28
N LYS A 49 15.85 8.32 -0.48
CA LYS A 49 17.24 8.16 -0.96
C LYS A 49 17.62 6.69 -1.32
N SER A 50 16.64 5.79 -1.36
CA SER A 50 16.86 4.37 -1.69
C SER A 50 16.87 4.15 -3.20
N HIS A 51 17.56 3.11 -3.66
CA HIS A 51 17.48 2.64 -5.05
C HIS A 51 16.11 2.00 -5.36
N ALA A 52 15.37 1.53 -4.36
CA ALA A 52 14.03 0.99 -4.51
C ALA A 52 12.97 2.07 -4.24
N THR A 53 12.63 2.87 -5.25
CA THR A 53 11.60 3.93 -5.16
C THR A 53 10.21 3.46 -5.62
N PHE A 54 10.14 2.30 -6.25
CA PHE A 54 8.90 1.63 -6.66
C PHE A 54 8.21 0.93 -5.47
N PRO A 55 6.91 0.58 -5.56
CA PRO A 55 6.25 -0.21 -4.53
C PRO A 55 6.86 -1.61 -4.42
N HIS A 56 7.24 -2.01 -3.23
CA HIS A 56 7.91 -3.29 -2.99
C HIS A 56 7.58 -3.90 -1.64
N LEU A 57 7.85 -5.20 -1.53
CA LEU A 57 7.73 -6.01 -0.34
C LEU A 57 9.12 -6.45 0.15
N HIS A 58 9.33 -6.39 1.46
CA HIS A 58 10.39 -7.10 2.15
C HIS A 58 9.81 -8.36 2.80
N LEU A 59 10.44 -9.51 2.56
CA LEU A 59 10.15 -10.79 3.22
C LEU A 59 11.41 -11.23 3.96
N TYR A 60 11.55 -10.79 5.21
CA TYR A 60 12.83 -10.88 5.94
C TYR A 60 13.27 -12.31 6.23
N THR A 61 12.32 -13.25 6.28
CA THR A 61 12.59 -14.70 6.45
C THR A 61 13.02 -15.39 5.15
N VAL A 62 12.79 -14.77 3.99
CA VAL A 62 13.16 -15.31 2.67
C VAL A 62 14.47 -14.70 2.19
N ARG A 63 14.56 -13.37 2.23
CA ARG A 63 15.75 -12.60 1.86
C ARG A 63 15.73 -11.27 2.59
N SER A 64 16.61 -11.10 3.58
CA SER A 64 16.61 -9.94 4.49
C SER A 64 16.69 -8.58 3.76
N GLU A 65 17.47 -8.51 2.68
CA GLU A 65 17.67 -7.29 1.86
C GLU A 65 16.86 -7.31 0.54
N GLY A 66 15.90 -8.22 0.41
CA GLY A 66 15.10 -8.36 -0.80
C GLY A 66 14.09 -7.22 -0.97
N HIS A 67 14.05 -6.64 -2.17
CA HIS A 67 13.01 -5.70 -2.60
C HIS A 67 12.18 -6.38 -3.70
N PHE A 68 11.10 -7.06 -3.32
CA PHE A 68 10.24 -7.77 -4.25
C PHE A 68 9.24 -6.78 -4.85
N VAL A 69 9.25 -6.60 -6.17
CA VAL A 69 8.35 -5.66 -6.86
C VAL A 69 6.90 -6.06 -6.63
N THR A 70 6.05 -5.10 -6.29
CA THR A 70 4.61 -5.30 -6.15
C THR A 70 3.84 -4.14 -6.81
N PRO A 71 2.53 -4.31 -7.08
CA PRO A 71 1.63 -3.17 -7.18
C PRO A 71 1.64 -2.34 -5.89
N ARG A 72 1.07 -1.13 -5.93
CA ARG A 72 0.84 -0.35 -4.71
C ARG A 72 -0.11 -1.11 -3.78
N GLN A 73 0.22 -1.11 -2.50
CA GLN A 73 -0.50 -1.81 -1.44
C GLN A 73 -1.38 -0.84 -0.66
N THR A 74 -2.53 -1.33 -0.22
CA THR A 74 -3.46 -0.61 0.66
C THR A 74 -3.11 -0.86 2.13
N LEU A 75 -3.67 -0.06 3.03
CA LEU A 75 -3.57 -0.36 4.47
C LEU A 75 -4.34 -1.64 4.79
N GLU A 76 -5.48 -1.85 4.11
CA GLU A 76 -6.35 -2.99 4.24
C GLU A 76 -5.62 -4.29 3.90
N SER A 77 -4.86 -4.32 2.80
CA SER A 77 -3.98 -5.44 2.44
C SER A 77 -2.95 -5.74 3.53
N ALA A 78 -2.33 -4.70 4.11
CA ALA A 78 -1.36 -4.86 5.19
C ALA A 78 -2.01 -5.44 6.47
N VAL A 79 -3.19 -4.96 6.85
CA VAL A 79 -3.94 -5.45 8.02
C VAL A 79 -4.40 -6.89 7.80
N GLN A 80 -4.91 -7.21 6.61
CA GLN A 80 -5.27 -8.59 6.24
C GLN A 80 -4.08 -9.52 6.40
N TRP A 81 -2.90 -9.14 5.90
CA TRP A 81 -1.68 -9.95 6.03
C TRP A 81 -1.26 -10.16 7.48
N CYS A 82 -1.40 -9.16 8.36
CA CYS A 82 -1.15 -9.35 9.78
C CYS A 82 -2.05 -10.46 10.36
N ILE A 83 -3.35 -10.41 10.04
CA ILE A 83 -4.34 -11.36 10.56
C ILE A 83 -4.11 -12.76 9.99
N GLU A 84 -3.91 -12.89 8.69
CA GLU A 84 -3.64 -14.19 8.04
C GLU A 84 -2.30 -14.80 8.49
N MET A 85 -1.38 -13.98 9.02
CA MET A 85 -0.12 -14.42 9.65
C MET A 85 -0.23 -14.67 11.16
N GLY A 86 -1.45 -14.66 11.72
CA GLY A 86 -1.73 -15.07 13.10
C GLY A 86 -2.00 -13.93 14.08
N ALA A 87 -2.08 -12.67 13.64
CA ALA A 87 -2.57 -11.60 14.51
C ALA A 87 -4.06 -11.79 14.81
N GLU A 88 -4.47 -11.61 16.06
CA GLU A 88 -5.86 -11.78 16.47
C GLU A 88 -6.67 -10.49 16.21
N PRO A 89 -7.68 -10.52 15.32
CA PRO A 89 -8.52 -9.36 15.06
C PRO A 89 -9.54 -9.18 16.21
N GLN A 90 -9.67 -7.95 16.71
CA GLN A 90 -10.70 -7.64 17.71
C GLN A 90 -12.12 -7.64 17.14
N ASN A 91 -12.26 -7.35 15.84
CA ASN A 91 -13.54 -7.35 15.16
C ASN A 91 -13.76 -8.70 14.44
N PRO A 92 -14.77 -9.50 14.81
CA PRO A 92 -15.03 -10.79 14.13
C PRO A 92 -15.46 -10.62 12.67
N GLN A 93 -15.97 -9.44 12.29
CA GLN A 93 -16.36 -9.08 10.93
C GLN A 93 -15.24 -8.39 10.15
N TRP A 94 -13.98 -8.53 10.57
CA TRP A 94 -12.86 -7.82 9.96
C TRP A 94 -12.78 -8.00 8.44
N ARG A 95 -13.09 -9.19 7.91
CA ARG A 95 -13.06 -9.45 6.47
C ARG A 95 -14.01 -8.52 5.71
N THR A 96 -15.24 -8.37 6.21
CA THR A 96 -16.23 -7.47 5.64
C THR A 96 -15.76 -6.02 5.74
N VAL A 97 -15.27 -5.60 6.90
CA VAL A 97 -14.78 -4.22 7.11
C VAL A 97 -13.63 -3.89 6.18
N LEU A 98 -12.65 -4.80 6.02
CA LEU A 98 -11.53 -4.59 5.11
C LEU A 98 -12.00 -4.57 3.65
N ALA A 99 -12.88 -5.48 3.25
CA ALA A 99 -13.39 -5.54 1.88
C ALA A 99 -14.20 -4.29 1.50
N GLU A 100 -15.08 -3.79 2.38
CA GLU A 100 -15.85 -2.57 2.15
C GLU A 100 -14.94 -1.34 2.07
N SER A 101 -13.96 -1.23 2.97
CA SER A 101 -13.02 -0.09 2.99
C SER A 101 -12.10 -0.10 1.77
N GLU A 102 -11.55 -1.25 1.42
CA GLU A 102 -10.70 -1.41 0.25
C GLU A 102 -11.48 -1.22 -1.05
N GLY A 103 -12.74 -1.66 -1.12
CA GLY A 103 -13.59 -1.51 -2.30
C GLY A 103 -13.73 -0.06 -2.75
N ILE A 104 -13.89 0.88 -1.81
CA ILE A 104 -13.93 2.32 -2.10
C ILE A 104 -12.57 2.77 -2.65
N HIS A 105 -11.47 2.33 -2.03
CA HIS A 105 -10.14 2.66 -2.52
C HIS A 105 -9.90 2.17 -3.95
N GLN A 106 -10.27 0.92 -4.24
CA GLN A 106 -10.11 0.29 -5.55
C GLN A 106 -10.96 0.97 -6.63
N LEU A 107 -12.20 1.36 -6.30
CA LEU A 107 -13.11 2.04 -7.22
C LEU A 107 -12.57 3.42 -7.63
N TYR A 108 -11.99 4.15 -6.68
CA TYR A 108 -11.59 5.53 -6.93
C TYR A 108 -10.10 5.70 -7.21
N ARG A 109 -9.20 4.76 -6.89
CA ARG A 109 -7.76 4.97 -7.08
C ARG A 109 -7.39 5.35 -8.52
N SER A 110 -6.36 6.16 -8.66
CA SER A 110 -5.83 6.62 -9.94
C SER A 110 -4.51 5.93 -10.32
N TRP A 111 -4.12 4.87 -9.61
CA TRP A 111 -2.85 4.17 -9.81
C TRP A 111 -3.07 2.90 -10.64
N SER A 112 -2.15 2.63 -11.56
CA SER A 112 -2.11 1.38 -12.33
C SER A 112 -1.71 0.20 -11.44
N GLU A 113 -2.28 -0.97 -11.67
CA GLU A 113 -1.79 -2.24 -11.09
C GLU A 113 -0.43 -2.63 -11.66
N ASP A 114 -0.17 -2.22 -12.91
CA ASP A 114 1.09 -2.48 -13.57
C ASP A 114 2.15 -1.48 -13.08
N PRO A 115 3.23 -1.95 -12.41
CA PRO A 115 4.39 -1.11 -12.22
C PRO A 115 4.89 -0.68 -13.62
N PRO A 116 5.31 0.59 -13.81
CA PRO A 116 5.98 0.96 -15.05
C PRO A 116 7.16 0.01 -15.26
N PRO A 117 7.44 -0.41 -16.51
CA PRO A 117 8.56 -1.30 -16.78
C PRO A 117 9.82 -0.73 -16.13
N LEU A 118 10.57 -1.61 -15.45
CA LEU A 118 11.84 -1.23 -14.84
C LEU A 118 12.64 -0.46 -15.89
N ALA A 119 13.00 0.78 -15.59
CA ALA A 119 13.95 1.50 -16.41
C ALA A 119 15.23 0.64 -16.46
N THR A 120 15.51 0.06 -17.62
CA THR A 120 16.79 -0.58 -17.88
C THR A 120 17.82 0.54 -17.94
N ASP A 121 18.46 0.82 -16.81
CA ASP A 121 19.64 1.67 -16.80
C ASP A 121 20.69 1.05 -17.74
N ARG A 122 21.15 1.86 -18.70
CA ARG A 122 22.31 1.60 -19.56
C ARG A 122 23.59 1.99 -18.83
#